data_AF-A0A3N1IE63-F1
#
_entry.id   AF-A0A3N1IE63-F1
#
_cell.length_a   1.000
_cell.length_b   1.000
_cell.length_c   1.000
_cell.angle_alpha   90.00
_cell.angle_beta   90.00
_cell.angle_gamma   90.00
#
_symmetry.space_group_name_H-M   'P 1'
#
loop_
_entity.id
_entity.type
_entity.pdbx_description
1 polymer ?
#
loop_
_entity_poly.entity_id
_entity_poly.type
_entity_poly.pdbx_seq_one_letter_code
_entity_poly.pdbx_strand_id
1 'polypeptide(L)'
;MAFEAPPVTVQVRDQNLAILGVVDDFTSLTITPRFNAVGAFVLNIAADSPKADLLVPGNGLIIRRGSDVLMSGPIREPNWSSGDGGSGTLTVNGVDDMTLLAGATCWPNPTAAPGSQTASVYKISGVVAETAMRALVNLNIGPGAQAARKISNLTLAADGLHGASITKQVNQFDNLLAVLQDIAKTAGLGFRIVQVGSNLQFQVYEPADLSASAKFSFRLGNLTDASYSVTAPTCTKAVVVAGGGSSPRVVSVTTRADAAFPGPWIEQFVDLTSVDTASVDLTAQMDQGANEALTTGAAQGNLTMTPIDTPRLQFGRDYTVGDQVSCQVRGDFISDVVREVNITFDAQGGYVAKAVIGSSDSTNNQDVLARQFQYIARIFNRLRRLETRKPS
;
A
#
# COMPACT_ATOMS: atom_id res chain seq x y z
N MET A 1 21.44 -3.35 -32.35
CA MET A 1 21.85 -2.75 -31.06
C MET A 1 21.06 -3.46 -29.98
N ALA A 2 21.74 -4.16 -29.08
CA ALA A 2 21.08 -4.75 -27.92
C ALA A 2 20.51 -3.61 -27.08
N PHE A 3 19.25 -3.73 -26.69
CA PHE A 3 18.59 -2.73 -25.87
C PHE A 3 19.16 -2.82 -24.45
N GLU A 4 19.83 -1.77 -23.98
CA GLU A 4 20.42 -1.74 -22.64
C GLU A 4 19.40 -1.13 -21.68
N ALA A 5 18.80 -1.97 -20.82
CA ALA A 5 17.90 -1.49 -19.78
C ALA A 5 18.71 -0.66 -18.75
N PRO A 6 18.15 0.44 -18.21
CA PRO A 6 18.86 1.24 -17.22
C PRO A 6 19.22 0.37 -16.00
N PRO A 7 20.46 0.44 -15.49
CA PRO A 7 20.93 -0.43 -14.43
C PRO A 7 20.16 -0.18 -13.14
N VAL A 8 19.92 -1.24 -12.39
CA VAL A 8 19.41 -1.16 -11.03
C VAL A 8 20.55 -0.80 -10.09
N THR A 9 20.30 0.10 -9.13
CA THR A 9 21.28 0.47 -8.11
C THR A 9 20.65 0.35 -6.73
N VAL A 10 21.31 -0.39 -5.84
CA VAL A 10 20.87 -0.57 -4.46
C VAL A 10 21.78 0.22 -3.55
N GLN A 11 21.28 1.30 -2.97
CA GLN A 11 22.01 2.12 -2.00
C GLN A 11 21.60 1.75 -0.58
N VAL A 12 22.57 1.64 0.32
CA VAL A 12 22.31 1.48 1.75
C VAL A 12 22.27 2.85 2.40
N ARG A 13 21.29 3.07 3.27
CA ARG A 13 21.17 4.27 4.11
C ARG A 13 21.17 3.92 5.59
N ASP A 14 21.63 4.84 6.42
CA ASP A 14 21.51 4.74 7.88
C ASP A 14 20.12 5.20 8.39
N GLN A 15 19.94 5.16 9.71
CA GLN A 15 18.73 5.65 10.39
C GLN A 15 18.47 7.16 10.20
N ASN A 16 19.50 7.94 9.88
CA ASN A 16 19.41 9.37 9.60
C ASN A 16 19.18 9.65 8.09
N LEU A 17 18.97 8.60 7.30
CA LEU A 17 18.79 8.65 5.85
C LEU A 17 20.06 9.03 5.05
N ALA A 18 21.23 9.04 5.69
CA ALA A 18 22.50 9.27 5.02
C ALA A 18 22.93 8.01 4.26
N ILE A 19 23.43 8.18 3.04
CA ILE A 19 23.90 7.06 2.21
C ILE A 19 25.23 6.54 2.77
N LEU A 20 25.27 5.24 3.09
CA LEU A 20 26.44 4.53 3.59
C LEU A 20 27.26 3.89 2.48
N GLY A 21 26.61 3.45 1.40
CA GLY A 21 27.27 2.77 0.30
C GLY A 21 26.31 2.22 -0.74
N VAL A 22 26.88 1.49 -1.71
CA VAL A 22 26.14 0.80 -2.78
C VAL A 22 26.42 -0.70 -2.67
N VAL A 23 25.37 -1.50 -2.85
CA VAL A 23 25.44 -2.96 -3.02
C VAL A 23 25.34 -3.26 -4.51
N ASP A 24 26.48 -3.60 -5.09
CA ASP A 24 26.69 -3.91 -6.51
C ASP A 24 27.01 -5.39 -6.75
N ASP A 25 27.11 -6.19 -5.69
CA ASP A 25 27.47 -7.61 -5.67
C ASP A 25 26.32 -8.51 -5.20
N PHE A 26 25.08 -8.06 -5.35
CA PHE A 26 23.91 -8.87 -5.02
C PHE A 26 23.72 -10.02 -6.02
N THR A 27 23.28 -11.17 -5.52
CA THR A 27 22.98 -12.34 -6.34
C THR A 27 21.56 -12.29 -6.90
N SER A 28 20.63 -11.71 -6.13
CA SER A 28 19.28 -11.39 -6.59
C SER A 28 18.65 -10.28 -5.77
N LEU A 29 17.80 -9.49 -6.42
CA LEU A 29 16.97 -8.48 -5.77
C LEU A 29 15.53 -8.66 -6.24
N THR A 30 14.62 -8.91 -5.31
CA THR A 30 13.18 -8.91 -5.59
C THR A 30 12.53 -7.72 -4.91
N ILE A 31 11.80 -6.90 -5.66
CA ILE A 31 10.99 -5.79 -5.13
C ILE A 31 9.53 -5.98 -5.49
N THR A 32 8.65 -5.56 -4.59
CA THR A 32 7.19 -5.63 -4.74
C THR A 32 6.58 -4.27 -4.38
N PRO A 33 6.76 -3.22 -5.21
CA PRO A 33 6.02 -1.97 -5.07
C PRO A 33 4.51 -2.21 -5.15
N ARG A 34 3.75 -1.51 -4.29
CA ARG A 34 2.30 -1.60 -4.21
C ARG A 34 1.65 -0.22 -4.26
N PHE A 35 0.53 -0.13 -4.95
CA PHE A 35 -0.28 1.08 -5.00
C PHE A 35 -1.04 1.26 -3.68
N ASN A 36 -0.78 2.38 -2.99
CA ASN A 36 -1.41 2.75 -1.72
C ASN A 36 -1.25 1.70 -0.59
N ALA A 37 -0.24 0.84 -0.65
CA ALA A 37 0.00 -0.19 0.37
C ALA A 37 1.50 -0.36 0.63
N VAL A 38 1.84 -1.04 1.73
CA VAL A 38 3.24 -1.30 2.10
C VAL A 38 3.81 -2.38 1.17
N GLY A 39 4.75 -1.97 0.33
CA GLY A 39 5.56 -2.85 -0.50
C GLY A 39 6.67 -3.55 0.29
N ALA A 40 7.34 -4.48 -0.38
CA ALA A 40 8.41 -5.28 0.22
C ALA A 40 9.60 -5.45 -0.72
N PHE A 41 10.77 -5.72 -0.15
CA PHE A 41 11.96 -6.11 -0.90
C PHE A 41 12.70 -7.27 -0.22
N VAL A 42 13.37 -8.06 -1.05
CA VAL A 42 14.26 -9.16 -0.65
C VAL A 42 15.54 -9.04 -1.45
N LEU A 43 16.68 -8.88 -0.78
CA LEU A 43 18.00 -8.79 -1.38
C LEU A 43 18.82 -9.99 -0.91
N ASN A 44 19.38 -10.76 -1.83
CA ASN A 44 20.31 -11.84 -1.53
C ASN A 44 21.71 -11.44 -1.96
N ILE A 45 22.68 -11.61 -1.06
CA ILE A 45 24.10 -11.43 -1.36
C ILE A 45 24.92 -12.59 -0.80
N ALA A 46 26.18 -12.72 -1.25
CA ALA A 46 27.13 -13.62 -0.60
C ALA A 46 27.38 -13.17 0.84
N ALA A 47 27.39 -14.10 1.80
CA ALA A 47 27.50 -13.74 3.21
C ALA A 47 28.89 -13.21 3.61
N ASP A 48 29.94 -13.52 2.85
CA ASP A 48 31.30 -12.97 2.98
C ASP A 48 31.53 -11.72 2.13
N SER A 49 30.49 -11.18 1.49
CA SER A 49 30.57 -9.90 0.80
C SER A 49 31.05 -8.80 1.75
N PRO A 50 31.97 -7.93 1.32
CA PRO A 50 32.34 -6.72 2.06
C PRO A 50 31.15 -5.76 2.31
N LYS A 51 30.03 -5.93 1.59
CA LYS A 51 28.80 -5.13 1.75
C LYS A 51 27.87 -5.70 2.82
N ALA A 52 28.06 -6.94 3.26
CA ALA A 52 27.21 -7.59 4.26
C ALA A 52 27.15 -6.79 5.57
N ASP A 53 28.26 -6.18 5.98
CA ASP A 53 28.35 -5.35 7.19
C ASP A 53 27.47 -4.09 7.12
N LEU A 54 27.08 -3.65 5.92
CA LEU A 54 26.14 -2.54 5.74
C LEU A 54 24.68 -2.97 5.90
N LEU A 55 24.38 -4.25 5.76
CA LEU A 55 23.01 -4.78 5.67
C LEU A 55 22.50 -5.26 7.05
N VAL A 56 22.55 -4.36 8.01
CA VAL A 56 22.19 -4.61 9.41
C VAL A 56 20.85 -3.97 9.79
N PRO A 57 20.19 -4.44 10.86
CA PRO A 57 18.99 -3.79 11.37
C PRO A 57 19.27 -2.31 11.74
N GLY A 58 18.34 -1.43 11.41
CA GLY A 58 18.50 0.02 11.59
C GLY A 58 18.92 0.76 10.31
N ASN A 59 19.56 0.05 9.37
CA ASN A 59 19.80 0.57 8.03
C ASN A 59 18.58 0.32 7.12
N GLY A 60 18.58 0.96 5.97
CA GLY A 60 17.56 0.78 4.93
C GLY A 60 18.17 0.72 3.54
N LEU A 61 17.33 0.40 2.56
CA LEU A 61 17.72 0.40 1.15
C LEU A 61 16.99 1.51 0.39
N ILE A 62 17.66 2.06 -0.61
CA ILE A 62 17.06 2.87 -1.67
C ILE A 62 17.37 2.18 -2.99
N ILE A 63 16.32 1.73 -3.67
CA ILE A 63 16.39 0.92 -4.88
C ILE A 63 16.01 1.82 -6.04
N ARG A 64 16.96 2.05 -6.94
CA ARG A 64 16.81 2.93 -8.10
C ARG A 64 16.94 2.17 -9.40
N ARG A 65 16.27 2.69 -10.43
CA ARG A 65 16.46 2.31 -11.82
C ARG A 65 16.77 3.58 -12.61
N GLY A 66 18.04 3.77 -12.97
CA GLY A 66 18.51 5.08 -13.45
C GLY A 66 18.36 6.17 -12.37
N SER A 67 17.72 7.29 -12.71
CA SER A 67 17.43 8.38 -11.76
C SER A 67 16.25 8.10 -10.83
N ASP A 68 15.39 7.15 -11.19
CA ASP A 68 14.08 6.98 -10.56
C ASP A 68 14.18 6.05 -9.35
N VAL A 69 13.61 6.49 -8.23
CA VAL A 69 13.48 5.67 -7.03
C VAL A 69 12.27 4.75 -7.21
N LEU A 70 12.53 3.44 -7.35
CA LEU A 70 11.47 2.44 -7.43
C LEU A 70 10.88 2.16 -6.06
N MET A 71 11.72 2.07 -5.02
CA MET A 71 11.33 1.79 -3.65
C MET A 71 12.43 2.25 -2.68
N SER A 72 12.03 2.70 -1.49
CA SER A 72 12.94 2.91 -0.36
C SER A 72 12.31 2.41 0.92
N GLY A 73 13.12 1.92 1.86
CA GLY A 73 12.59 1.48 3.15
C GLY A 73 13.58 0.79 4.07
N PRO A 74 13.19 0.55 5.33
CA PRO A 74 14.06 -0.07 6.33
C PRO A 74 14.28 -1.57 6.09
N ILE A 75 15.50 -2.03 6.41
CA ILE A 75 15.80 -3.44 6.58
C ILE A 75 15.08 -3.94 7.84
N ARG A 76 14.44 -5.10 7.74
CA ARG A 76 13.74 -5.77 8.84
C ARG A 76 14.47 -7.00 9.31
N GLU A 77 14.88 -7.88 8.40
CA GLU A 77 15.43 -9.19 8.74
C GLU A 77 16.62 -9.52 7.83
N PRO A 78 17.87 -9.33 8.30
CA PRO A 78 19.06 -9.85 7.65
C PRO A 78 19.38 -11.24 8.20
N ASN A 79 18.99 -12.27 7.45
CA ASN A 79 19.11 -13.67 7.85
C ASN A 79 20.24 -14.35 7.08
N TRP A 80 21.15 -15.01 7.80
CA TRP A 80 22.20 -15.83 7.20
C TRP A 80 21.74 -17.28 7.06
N SER A 81 22.14 -17.92 5.95
CA SER A 81 22.00 -19.36 5.75
C SER A 81 23.29 -19.93 5.15
N SER A 82 23.64 -21.18 5.50
CA SER A 82 24.87 -21.83 5.03
C SER A 82 24.87 -22.19 3.54
N GLY A 83 23.71 -22.19 2.87
CA GLY A 83 23.55 -22.61 1.48
C GLY A 83 23.99 -24.07 1.22
N ASP A 84 24.21 -24.40 -0.07
CA ASP A 84 24.70 -25.70 -0.56
C ASP A 84 26.25 -25.84 -0.51
N GLY A 85 26.92 -25.03 0.32
CA GLY A 85 28.38 -24.98 0.49
C GLY A 85 28.99 -23.61 0.16
N GLY A 86 30.04 -23.20 0.89
CA GLY A 86 30.70 -21.88 0.76
C GLY A 86 30.56 -21.00 2.01
N SER A 87 30.66 -19.67 1.83
CA SER A 87 30.48 -18.64 2.88
C SER A 87 29.03 -18.45 3.33
N GLY A 88 28.07 -18.98 2.57
CA GLY A 88 26.63 -18.86 2.82
C GLY A 88 25.97 -17.69 2.07
N THR A 89 24.67 -17.54 2.26
CA THR A 89 23.86 -16.46 1.68
C THR A 89 23.29 -15.59 2.79
N LEU A 90 23.43 -14.27 2.64
CA LEU A 90 22.72 -13.30 3.45
C LEU A 90 21.46 -12.85 2.71
N THR A 91 20.30 -13.16 3.28
CA THR A 91 18.98 -12.76 2.78
C THR A 91 18.46 -11.60 3.61
N VAL A 92 18.34 -10.45 2.97
CA VAL A 92 17.95 -9.18 3.60
C VAL A 92 16.55 -8.81 3.17
N ASN A 93 15.64 -8.89 4.13
CA ASN A 93 14.24 -8.57 3.94
C ASN A 93 13.92 -7.18 4.47
N GLY A 94 13.04 -6.47 3.77
CA GLY A 94 12.51 -5.20 4.27
C GLY A 94 11.18 -4.82 3.63
N VAL A 95 10.68 -3.69 4.09
CA VAL A 95 9.41 -3.09 3.64
C VAL A 95 9.69 -1.67 3.20
N ASP A 96 8.82 -1.08 2.40
CA ASP A 96 8.96 0.31 2.00
C ASP A 96 8.64 1.31 3.15
N ASP A 97 8.95 2.59 2.91
CA ASP A 97 8.75 3.68 3.87
C ASP A 97 7.25 3.95 4.18
N MET A 98 6.30 3.36 3.44
CA MET A 98 4.87 3.41 3.79
C MET A 98 4.57 2.71 5.11
N THR A 99 5.50 1.86 5.59
CA THR A 99 5.44 1.27 6.93
C THR A 99 5.25 2.32 8.04
N LEU A 100 5.66 3.58 7.83
CA LEU A 100 5.43 4.66 8.79
C LEU A 100 3.95 4.98 8.96
N LEU A 101 3.17 4.94 7.88
CA LEU A 101 1.73 5.13 7.90
C LEU A 101 1.03 3.94 8.57
N ALA A 102 1.50 2.72 8.26
CA ALA A 102 0.96 1.50 8.86
C ALA A 102 1.24 1.41 10.37
N GLY A 103 2.32 2.03 10.85
CA GLY A 103 2.67 2.08 12.28
C GLY A 103 1.98 3.20 13.06
N ALA A 104 1.17 4.04 12.42
CA ALA A 104 0.57 5.23 13.02
C ALA A 104 -0.96 5.12 13.14
N THR A 105 -1.53 5.87 14.10
CA THR A 105 -2.98 5.98 14.32
C THR A 105 -3.47 7.41 14.10
N CYS A 106 -4.73 7.56 13.69
CA CYS A 106 -5.41 8.84 13.55
C CYS A 106 -6.01 9.26 14.90
N TRP A 107 -5.49 10.31 15.52
CA TRP A 107 -6.04 10.78 16.79
C TRP A 107 -7.27 11.67 16.55
N PRO A 108 -8.34 11.57 17.36
CA PRO A 108 -9.51 12.45 17.25
C PRO A 108 -9.16 13.94 17.36
N ASN A 109 -8.23 14.27 18.25
CA ASN A 109 -7.60 15.58 18.31
C ASN A 109 -6.07 15.44 18.24
N PRO A 110 -5.48 15.46 17.02
CA PRO A 110 -4.04 15.25 16.83
C PRO A 110 -3.15 16.27 17.55
N THR A 111 -3.71 17.44 17.90
CA THR A 111 -2.96 18.51 18.59
C THR A 111 -3.03 18.41 20.12
N ALA A 112 -3.99 17.66 20.68
CA ALA A 112 -4.15 17.51 22.12
C ALA A 112 -3.26 16.40 22.69
N ALA A 113 -2.77 16.60 23.91
CA ALA A 113 -1.97 15.58 24.62
C ALA A 113 -2.76 14.25 24.75
N PRO A 114 -2.09 13.10 24.92
CA PRO A 114 -2.78 11.82 25.06
C PRO A 114 -3.87 11.81 26.15
N GLY A 115 -3.64 12.49 27.29
CA GLY A 115 -4.61 12.63 28.37
C GLY A 115 -5.75 13.63 28.11
N SER A 116 -5.81 14.26 26.94
CA SER A 116 -6.77 15.31 26.58
C SER A 116 -7.52 15.01 25.29
N GLN A 117 -7.61 13.74 24.90
CA GLN A 117 -8.41 13.27 23.75
C GLN A 117 -9.90 13.22 24.13
N THR A 118 -10.56 14.38 24.13
CA THR A 118 -11.99 14.50 24.48
C THR A 118 -12.92 14.41 23.26
N ALA A 119 -12.40 14.53 22.04
CA ALA A 119 -13.17 14.39 20.81
C ALA A 119 -13.46 12.91 20.52
N SER A 120 -14.68 12.61 20.07
CA SER A 120 -15.07 11.24 19.71
C SER A 120 -14.57 10.80 18.32
N VAL A 121 -14.31 11.75 17.43
CA VAL A 121 -13.87 11.53 16.05
C VAL A 121 -12.99 12.69 15.57
N TYR A 122 -12.18 12.44 14.53
CA TYR A 122 -11.56 13.52 13.76
C TYR A 122 -12.47 13.90 12.59
N LYS A 123 -12.72 15.19 12.38
CA LYS A 123 -13.67 15.69 11.36
C LYS A 123 -12.93 16.36 10.21
N ILE A 124 -13.27 15.96 8.99
CA ILE A 124 -12.89 16.60 7.72
C ILE A 124 -14.18 17.18 7.14
N SER A 125 -14.19 18.46 6.76
CA SER A 125 -15.39 19.16 6.30
C SER A 125 -15.12 20.00 5.05
N GLY A 126 -15.57 19.53 3.89
CA GLY A 126 -15.46 20.26 2.62
C GLY A 126 -14.03 20.52 2.16
N VAL A 127 -13.09 19.63 2.48
CA VAL A 127 -11.66 19.79 2.17
C VAL A 127 -11.31 18.91 0.98
N VAL A 128 -10.50 19.43 0.04
CA VAL A 128 -9.96 18.66 -1.09
C VAL A 128 -9.28 17.39 -0.59
N ALA A 129 -9.51 16.26 -1.27
CA ALA A 129 -9.06 14.94 -0.84
C ALA A 129 -7.55 14.89 -0.56
N GLU A 130 -6.71 15.39 -1.46
CA GLU A 130 -5.26 15.49 -1.22
C GLU A 130 -4.95 16.32 0.03
N THR A 131 -5.51 17.52 0.14
CA THR A 131 -5.29 18.40 1.30
C THR A 131 -5.68 17.72 2.60
N ALA A 132 -6.79 16.97 2.62
CA ALA A 132 -7.24 16.21 3.77
C ALA A 132 -6.25 15.07 4.13
N MET A 133 -5.77 14.32 3.14
CA MET A 133 -4.76 13.27 3.33
C MET A 133 -3.44 13.84 3.89
N ARG A 134 -2.97 14.95 3.30
CA ARG A 134 -1.78 15.67 3.76
C ARG A 134 -1.95 16.18 5.20
N ALA A 135 -3.11 16.73 5.54
CA ALA A 135 -3.40 17.19 6.89
C ALA A 135 -3.38 16.05 7.92
N LEU A 136 -3.95 14.89 7.60
CA LEU A 136 -3.91 13.70 8.46
C LEU A 136 -2.48 13.26 8.73
N VAL A 137 -1.63 13.19 7.71
CA VAL A 137 -0.20 12.84 7.88
C VAL A 137 0.52 13.92 8.68
N ASN A 138 0.34 15.19 8.32
CA ASN A 138 1.00 16.33 8.97
C ASN A 138 0.79 16.34 10.48
N LEU A 139 -0.46 16.14 10.90
CA LEU A 139 -0.88 16.30 12.29
C LEU A 139 -0.64 15.05 13.13
N ASN A 140 -0.58 13.85 12.54
CA ASN A 140 -0.37 12.61 13.29
C ASN A 140 1.10 12.22 13.42
N ILE A 141 1.90 12.38 12.36
CA ILE A 141 3.31 11.95 12.35
C ILE A 141 4.26 12.94 11.65
N GLY A 142 3.75 13.90 10.90
CA GLY A 142 4.54 14.85 10.12
C GLY A 142 5.00 16.10 10.91
N PRO A 143 5.37 17.17 10.20
CA PRO A 143 5.92 18.38 10.80
C PRO A 143 5.02 19.06 11.85
N GLY A 144 3.70 18.98 11.67
CA GLY A 144 2.69 19.53 12.58
C GLY A 144 2.30 18.62 13.73
N ALA A 145 2.85 17.40 13.82
CA ALA A 145 2.53 16.46 14.87
C ALA A 145 3.13 16.87 16.23
N GLN A 146 2.53 16.37 17.31
CA GLN A 146 3.10 16.51 18.64
C GLN A 146 4.52 15.93 18.69
N ALA A 147 5.39 16.55 19.50
CA ALA A 147 6.81 16.19 19.58
C ALA A 147 7.04 14.68 19.84
N ALA A 148 6.21 14.04 20.66
CA ALA A 148 6.32 12.61 20.96
C ALA A 148 5.92 11.67 19.80
N ARG A 149 5.21 12.17 18.78
CA ARG A 149 4.74 11.40 17.62
C ARG A 149 5.42 11.80 16.31
N LYS A 150 6.11 12.95 16.33
CA LYS A 150 6.72 13.58 15.18
C LYS A 150 7.89 12.77 14.66
N ILE A 151 7.86 12.47 13.36
CA ILE A 151 8.97 11.91 12.63
C ILE A 151 9.78 13.08 12.05
N SER A 152 10.94 13.37 12.66
CA SER A 152 11.69 14.59 12.41
C SER A 152 12.12 14.80 10.94
N ASN A 153 12.37 13.72 10.22
CA ASN A 153 12.80 13.71 8.83
C ASN A 153 11.65 13.46 7.84
N LEU A 154 10.39 13.50 8.28
CA LEU A 154 9.23 13.41 7.39
C LEU A 154 8.75 14.79 6.97
N THR A 155 8.71 15.00 5.66
CA THR A 155 8.21 16.21 5.00
C THR A 155 6.97 15.88 4.17
N LEU A 156 6.24 16.91 3.75
CA LEU A 156 5.09 16.78 2.85
C LEU A 156 5.46 17.45 1.54
N ALA A 157 5.12 16.82 0.41
CA ALA A 157 5.18 17.48 -0.88
C ALA A 157 4.23 18.69 -0.92
N ALA A 158 4.42 19.56 -1.92
CA ALA A 158 3.50 20.65 -2.20
C ALA A 158 2.08 20.11 -2.41
N ASP A 159 1.07 20.87 -1.99
CA ASP A 159 -0.32 20.51 -2.20
C ASP A 159 -0.70 20.77 -3.66
N GLY A 160 -1.00 19.72 -4.42
CA GLY A 160 -1.48 19.80 -5.79
C GLY A 160 -2.97 20.08 -5.92
N LEU A 161 -3.73 20.00 -4.81
CA LEU A 161 -5.19 20.10 -4.77
C LEU A 161 -5.90 19.05 -5.65
N HIS A 162 -5.35 17.83 -5.72
CA HIS A 162 -5.95 16.74 -6.47
C HIS A 162 -7.19 16.14 -5.78
N GLY A 163 -8.14 15.68 -6.61
CA GLY A 163 -9.39 15.04 -6.17
C GLY A 163 -10.50 16.01 -5.74
N ALA A 164 -11.70 15.46 -5.51
CA ALA A 164 -12.86 16.23 -5.08
C ALA A 164 -12.79 16.63 -3.59
N SER A 165 -13.58 17.63 -3.18
CA SER A 165 -13.78 17.95 -1.76
C SER A 165 -14.56 16.84 -1.04
N ILE A 166 -14.06 16.45 0.13
CA ILE A 166 -14.65 15.42 0.97
C ILE A 166 -15.10 15.99 2.32
N THR A 167 -16.15 15.38 2.86
CA THR A 167 -16.58 15.53 4.25
C THR A 167 -16.61 14.12 4.83
N LYS A 168 -15.79 13.86 5.85
CA LYS A 168 -15.65 12.52 6.45
C LYS A 168 -15.34 12.64 7.94
N GLN A 169 -15.87 11.71 8.72
CA GLN A 169 -15.44 11.47 10.10
C GLN A 169 -14.51 10.25 10.12
N VAL A 170 -13.36 10.40 10.78
CA VAL A 170 -12.41 9.32 10.98
C VAL A 170 -12.58 8.80 12.40
N ASN A 171 -12.75 7.48 12.56
CA ASN A 171 -12.93 6.91 13.88
C ASN A 171 -11.68 7.09 14.73
N GLN A 172 -11.89 7.10 16.04
CA GLN A 172 -10.81 7.31 16.99
C GLN A 172 -9.73 6.22 16.88
N PHE A 173 -8.49 6.67 16.72
CA PHE A 173 -7.31 5.82 16.70
C PHE A 173 -7.26 4.77 15.58
N ASP A 174 -8.07 4.94 14.52
CA ASP A 174 -7.97 4.11 13.32
C ASP A 174 -6.55 4.18 12.73
N ASN A 175 -6.15 3.11 12.06
CA ASN A 175 -4.84 3.03 11.42
C ASN A 175 -4.70 4.12 10.33
N LEU A 176 -3.61 4.90 10.36
CA LEU A 176 -3.42 6.02 9.44
C LEU A 176 -3.34 5.56 7.98
N LEU A 177 -2.65 4.45 7.69
CA LEU A 177 -2.62 3.90 6.33
C LEU A 177 -4.03 3.50 5.85
N ALA A 178 -4.82 2.81 6.67
CA ALA A 178 -6.17 2.39 6.30
C ALA A 178 -7.10 3.57 5.99
N VAL A 179 -7.03 4.63 6.80
CA VAL A 179 -7.81 5.86 6.58
C VAL A 179 -7.39 6.55 5.27
N LEU A 180 -6.09 6.63 4.99
CA LEU A 180 -5.59 7.20 3.75
C LEU A 180 -5.98 6.36 2.52
N GLN A 181 -5.95 5.03 2.64
CA GLN A 181 -6.39 4.10 1.60
C GLN A 181 -7.86 4.30 1.24
N ASP A 182 -8.72 4.47 2.24
CA ASP A 182 -10.15 4.69 2.04
C ASP A 182 -10.44 6.01 1.32
N ILE A 183 -9.81 7.10 1.77
CA ILE A 183 -9.92 8.42 1.11
C ILE A 183 -9.39 8.34 -0.32
N ALA A 184 -8.20 7.76 -0.52
CA ALA A 184 -7.56 7.66 -1.82
C ALA A 184 -8.36 6.79 -2.80
N LYS A 185 -8.93 5.67 -2.33
CA LYS A 185 -9.79 4.79 -3.14
C LYS A 185 -11.02 5.54 -3.64
N THR A 186 -11.65 6.34 -2.78
CA THR A 186 -12.84 7.12 -3.14
C THR A 186 -12.49 8.27 -4.09
N ALA A 187 -11.34 8.92 -3.87
CA ALA A 187 -10.90 10.07 -4.66
C ALA A 187 -10.16 9.68 -5.97
N GLY A 188 -9.81 8.41 -6.17
CA GLY A 188 -9.00 7.97 -7.30
C GLY A 188 -7.54 8.41 -7.23
N LEU A 189 -6.99 8.58 -6.03
CA LEU A 189 -5.65 9.12 -5.80
C LEU A 189 -4.62 8.04 -5.44
N GLY A 190 -3.36 8.33 -5.73
CA GLY A 190 -2.19 7.61 -5.27
C GLY A 190 -1.47 8.36 -4.15
N PHE A 191 -0.82 7.63 -3.24
CA PHE A 191 0.10 8.21 -2.27
C PHE A 191 1.28 7.30 -1.98
N ARG A 192 2.41 7.91 -1.62
CA ARG A 192 3.65 7.20 -1.28
C ARG A 192 4.51 7.99 -0.29
N ILE A 193 5.40 7.29 0.40
CA ILE A 193 6.53 7.89 1.09
C ILE A 193 7.81 7.42 0.40
N VAL A 194 8.62 8.37 -0.05
CA VAL A 194 9.91 8.10 -0.68
C VAL A 194 10.97 9.02 -0.11
N GLN A 195 12.22 8.60 -0.13
CA GLN A 195 13.33 9.45 0.26
C GLN A 195 13.67 10.49 -0.82
N VAL A 196 13.66 11.76 -0.45
CA VAL A 196 14.06 12.91 -1.27
C VAL A 196 15.16 13.68 -0.54
N GLY A 197 16.37 13.61 -1.08
CA GLY A 197 17.56 14.14 -0.40
C GLY A 197 17.78 13.46 0.96
N SER A 198 17.86 14.26 2.02
CA SER A 198 18.03 13.81 3.41
C SER A 198 16.73 13.62 4.18
N ASN A 199 15.56 13.71 3.52
CA ASN A 199 14.25 13.58 4.16
C ASN A 199 13.41 12.49 3.50
N LEU A 200 12.46 11.94 4.25
CA LEU A 200 11.31 11.26 3.69
C LEU A 200 10.27 12.30 3.28
N GLN A 201 9.59 12.07 2.17
CA GLN A 201 8.53 12.95 1.69
C GLN A 201 7.26 12.14 1.43
N PHE A 202 6.18 12.54 2.09
CA PHE A 202 4.83 12.08 1.75
C PHE A 202 4.35 12.82 0.50
N GLN A 203 4.01 12.05 -0.53
CA GLN A 203 3.54 12.53 -1.83
C GLN A 203 2.15 11.98 -2.11
N VAL A 204 1.26 12.83 -2.60
CA VAL A 204 -0.03 12.45 -3.19
C VAL A 204 0.04 12.78 -4.67
N TYR A 205 -0.54 11.93 -5.52
CA TYR A 205 -0.50 12.08 -6.96
C TYR A 205 -1.77 11.53 -7.60
N GLU A 206 -2.12 12.06 -8.77
CA GLU A 206 -3.14 11.46 -9.64
C GLU A 206 -2.50 10.35 -10.47
N PRO A 207 -3.01 9.11 -10.41
CA PRO A 207 -2.56 8.08 -11.31
C PRO A 207 -2.90 8.39 -12.77
N ALA A 208 -2.03 8.00 -13.70
CA ALA A 208 -2.24 8.30 -15.11
C ALA A 208 -3.17 7.26 -15.77
N ASP A 209 -4.10 7.72 -16.62
CA ASP A 209 -4.79 6.84 -17.55
C ASP A 209 -3.90 6.58 -18.77
N LEU A 210 -3.23 5.44 -18.76
CA LEU A 210 -2.37 4.95 -19.83
C LEU A 210 -3.04 3.81 -20.61
N SER A 211 -4.35 3.60 -20.46
CA SER A 211 -5.08 2.50 -21.11
C SER A 211 -4.95 2.51 -22.64
N ALA A 212 -4.71 3.67 -23.24
CA ALA A 212 -4.50 3.84 -24.67
C ALA A 212 -3.05 3.59 -25.14
N SER A 213 -2.05 3.86 -24.29
CA SER A 213 -0.62 3.83 -24.63
C SER A 213 0.11 2.59 -24.06
N ALA A 214 -0.20 2.21 -22.83
CA ALA A 214 0.31 1.02 -22.15
C ALA A 214 -0.62 -0.18 -22.39
N LYS A 215 -0.49 -0.79 -23.58
CA LYS A 215 -1.26 -1.97 -23.99
C LYS A 215 -0.42 -3.23 -23.98
N PHE A 216 -0.89 -4.27 -23.30
CA PHE A 216 -0.25 -5.57 -23.19
C PHE A 216 -1.03 -6.64 -23.95
N SER A 217 -0.36 -7.38 -24.83
CA SER A 217 -0.95 -8.56 -25.46
C SER A 217 0.11 -9.49 -26.02
N PHE A 218 -0.21 -10.77 -26.15
CA PHE A 218 0.65 -11.74 -26.82
C PHE A 218 0.99 -11.31 -28.26
N ARG A 219 0.04 -10.70 -28.97
CA ARG A 219 0.22 -10.23 -30.36
C ARG A 219 1.15 -9.01 -30.46
N LEU A 220 1.19 -8.18 -29.43
CA LEU A 220 2.12 -7.05 -29.35
C LEU A 220 3.54 -7.50 -28.95
N GLY A 221 3.72 -8.78 -28.59
CA GLY A 221 5.02 -9.33 -28.20
C GLY A 221 5.56 -8.78 -26.88
N ASN A 222 4.70 -8.19 -26.06
CA ASN A 222 5.07 -7.56 -24.77
C ASN A 222 4.41 -8.23 -23.56
N LEU A 223 4.02 -9.51 -23.71
CA LEU A 223 3.30 -10.29 -22.70
C LEU A 223 3.69 -11.77 -22.81
N THR A 224 4.18 -12.37 -21.73
CA THR A 224 4.46 -13.83 -21.67
C THR A 224 3.33 -14.63 -21.06
N ASP A 225 2.54 -14.04 -20.16
CA ASP A 225 1.46 -14.72 -19.47
C ASP A 225 0.37 -13.72 -19.06
N ALA A 226 -0.88 -14.17 -19.09
CA ALA A 226 -2.02 -13.43 -18.56
C ALA A 226 -3.10 -14.37 -18.04
N SER A 227 -3.59 -14.09 -16.84
CA SER A 227 -4.68 -14.81 -16.20
C SER A 227 -5.72 -13.83 -15.67
N TYR A 228 -6.99 -14.13 -15.90
CA TYR A 228 -8.11 -13.32 -15.42
C TYR A 228 -9.04 -14.20 -14.60
N SER A 229 -9.34 -13.75 -13.39
CA SER A 229 -10.28 -14.40 -12.47
C SER A 229 -11.28 -13.38 -11.97
N VAL A 230 -12.52 -13.82 -11.76
CA VAL A 230 -13.59 -13.02 -11.17
C VAL A 230 -14.05 -13.70 -9.89
N THR A 231 -14.09 -12.95 -8.81
CA THR A 231 -14.62 -13.37 -7.51
C THR A 231 -16.00 -12.77 -7.30
N ALA A 232 -16.95 -13.59 -6.86
CA ALA A 232 -18.31 -13.17 -6.55
C ALA A 232 -18.35 -12.09 -5.45
N PRO A 233 -19.38 -11.22 -5.41
CA PRO A 233 -19.53 -10.22 -4.36
C PRO A 233 -19.69 -10.89 -2.99
N THR A 234 -19.25 -10.20 -1.93
CA THR A 234 -19.46 -10.57 -0.53
C THR A 234 -20.50 -9.68 0.18
N CYS A 235 -21.00 -8.63 -0.49
CA CYS A 235 -22.08 -7.79 -0.02
C CYS A 235 -22.90 -7.27 -1.21
N THR A 236 -24.18 -7.63 -1.24
CA THR A 236 -25.15 -7.06 -2.20
C THR A 236 -26.23 -6.23 -1.50
N LYS A 237 -26.29 -6.31 -0.17
CA LYS A 237 -27.22 -5.56 0.67
C LYS A 237 -26.54 -5.13 1.98
N ALA A 238 -26.40 -3.83 2.19
CA ALA A 238 -25.91 -3.28 3.45
C ALA A 238 -27.10 -2.95 4.36
N VAL A 239 -27.08 -3.51 5.57
CA VAL A 239 -28.04 -3.23 6.65
C VAL A 239 -27.34 -2.33 7.67
N VAL A 240 -27.60 -1.04 7.61
CA VAL A 240 -26.96 -0.04 8.46
C VAL A 240 -27.85 0.27 9.65
N VAL A 241 -27.26 0.24 10.85
CA VAL A 241 -28.00 0.49 12.08
C VAL A 241 -27.31 1.57 12.90
N ALA A 242 -28.04 2.65 13.18
CA ALA A 242 -27.61 3.75 14.04
C ALA A 242 -28.43 3.82 15.34
N GLY A 243 -27.87 4.46 16.36
CA GLY A 243 -28.47 4.58 17.68
C GLY A 243 -28.65 3.24 18.41
N GLY A 244 -29.66 3.17 19.28
CA GLY A 244 -30.00 1.95 20.04
C GLY A 244 -29.25 1.80 21.37
N GLY A 245 -28.34 2.71 21.70
CA GLY A 245 -27.73 2.84 23.03
C GLY A 245 -28.45 3.90 23.88
N SER A 246 -28.28 5.18 23.53
CA SER A 246 -28.87 6.35 24.20
C SER A 246 -29.96 7.04 23.38
N SER A 247 -30.20 6.58 22.15
CA SER A 247 -31.14 7.15 21.18
C SER A 247 -31.96 6.03 20.52
N PRO A 248 -33.15 6.33 19.92
CA PRO A 248 -33.93 5.33 19.20
C PRO A 248 -33.10 4.65 18.11
N ARG A 249 -33.37 3.37 17.83
CA ARG A 249 -32.68 2.65 16.76
C ARG A 249 -33.22 3.10 15.40
N VAL A 250 -32.34 3.48 14.49
CA VAL A 250 -32.67 3.79 13.09
C VAL A 250 -31.97 2.76 12.21
N VAL A 251 -32.72 2.18 11.26
CA VAL A 251 -32.22 1.13 10.37
C VAL A 251 -32.45 1.57 8.92
N SER A 252 -31.41 1.51 8.09
CA SER A 252 -31.53 1.66 6.65
C SER A 252 -30.99 0.41 5.95
N VAL A 253 -31.56 0.13 4.77
CA VAL A 253 -31.16 -1.03 3.95
C VAL A 253 -30.94 -0.55 2.53
N THR A 254 -29.72 -0.71 2.04
CA THR A 254 -29.35 -0.36 0.67
C THR A 254 -28.94 -1.62 -0.06
N THR A 255 -29.52 -1.86 -1.24
CA THR A 255 -29.22 -3.02 -2.08
C THR A 255 -28.55 -2.55 -3.37
N ARG A 256 -27.48 -3.23 -3.77
CA ARG A 256 -26.82 -3.02 -5.06
C ARG A 256 -26.64 -4.36 -5.75
N ALA A 257 -27.31 -4.51 -6.89
CA ALA A 257 -27.14 -5.68 -7.74
C ALA A 257 -25.78 -5.62 -8.44
N ASP A 258 -25.15 -6.78 -8.59
CA ASP A 258 -23.93 -6.93 -9.38
C ASP A 258 -24.30 -7.41 -10.79
N ALA A 259 -23.81 -6.71 -11.81
CA ALA A 259 -24.12 -7.05 -13.20
C ALA A 259 -23.46 -8.36 -13.66
N ALA A 260 -22.30 -8.72 -13.10
CA ALA A 260 -21.58 -9.95 -13.43
C ALA A 260 -22.15 -11.15 -12.65
N PHE A 261 -22.76 -10.91 -11.49
CA PHE A 261 -23.39 -11.93 -10.66
C PHE A 261 -24.85 -11.58 -10.36
N PRO A 262 -25.79 -11.84 -11.30
CA PRO A 262 -27.21 -11.66 -11.01
C PRO A 262 -27.68 -12.74 -10.02
N GLY A 263 -28.32 -12.33 -8.93
CA GLY A 263 -29.04 -13.25 -8.02
C GLY A 263 -28.50 -13.47 -6.60
N PRO A 264 -27.22 -13.24 -6.24
CA PRO A 264 -26.79 -13.34 -4.86
C PRO A 264 -27.56 -12.37 -3.95
N TRP A 265 -28.06 -12.90 -2.83
CA TRP A 265 -28.60 -12.13 -1.71
C TRP A 265 -27.63 -12.27 -0.55
N ILE A 266 -26.79 -11.25 -0.35
CA ILE A 266 -25.75 -11.27 0.69
C ILE A 266 -25.87 -10.00 1.54
N GLU A 267 -26.32 -10.19 2.77
CA GLU A 267 -26.49 -9.12 3.75
C GLU A 267 -25.23 -8.91 4.58
N GLN A 268 -24.81 -7.65 4.69
CA GLN A 268 -23.75 -7.22 5.60
C GLN A 268 -24.30 -6.21 6.60
N PHE A 269 -24.05 -6.48 7.89
CA PHE A 269 -24.35 -5.54 8.96
C PHE A 269 -23.29 -4.44 9.03
N VAL A 270 -23.75 -3.18 9.08
CA VAL A 270 -22.91 -1.99 9.28
C VAL A 270 -23.33 -1.32 10.59
N ASP A 271 -22.41 -1.33 11.56
CA ASP A 271 -22.65 -0.83 12.91
C ASP A 271 -22.30 0.66 13.00
N LEU A 272 -23.32 1.51 13.15
CA LEU A 272 -23.21 2.93 13.46
C LEU A 272 -23.94 3.26 14.78
N THR A 273 -24.02 2.31 15.71
CA THR A 273 -24.76 2.48 16.97
C THR A 273 -24.24 3.60 17.87
N SER A 274 -23.01 4.06 17.64
CA SER A 274 -22.39 5.22 18.29
C SER A 274 -22.86 6.58 17.74
N VAL A 275 -23.54 6.61 16.58
CA VAL A 275 -24.04 7.83 15.96
C VAL A 275 -25.35 8.25 16.62
N ASP A 276 -25.39 9.51 17.07
CA ASP A 276 -26.61 10.11 17.60
C ASP A 276 -27.65 10.27 16.48
N THR A 277 -28.86 9.74 16.69
CA THR A 277 -29.93 9.82 15.72
C THR A 277 -30.57 11.20 15.62
N ALA A 278 -30.24 12.11 16.53
CA ALA A 278 -30.57 13.53 16.40
C ALA A 278 -29.56 14.30 15.51
N SER A 279 -28.50 13.65 15.02
CA SER A 279 -27.52 14.28 14.13
C SER A 279 -28.18 14.74 12.83
N VAL A 280 -27.92 15.99 12.44
CA VAL A 280 -28.36 16.54 11.14
C VAL A 280 -27.76 15.80 9.95
N ASP A 281 -26.61 15.15 10.15
CA ASP A 281 -25.87 14.39 9.13
C ASP A 281 -26.17 12.88 9.18
N LEU A 282 -27.14 12.42 9.98
CA LEU A 282 -27.43 11.00 10.18
C LEU A 282 -27.63 10.25 8.87
N THR A 283 -28.47 10.79 7.98
CA THR A 283 -28.80 10.15 6.70
C THR A 283 -27.55 10.02 5.83
N ALA A 284 -26.74 11.08 5.73
CA ALA A 284 -25.51 11.06 4.96
C ALA A 284 -24.49 10.06 5.52
N GLN A 285 -24.37 9.94 6.85
CA GLN A 285 -23.50 8.96 7.49
C GLN A 285 -23.96 7.52 7.25
N MET A 286 -25.27 7.26 7.32
CA MET A 286 -25.81 5.93 7.04
C MET A 286 -25.66 5.54 5.57
N ASP A 287 -25.90 6.49 4.64
CA ASP A 287 -25.70 6.27 3.21
C ASP A 287 -24.22 6.04 2.86
N GLN A 288 -23.32 6.79 3.50
CA GLN A 288 -21.89 6.57 3.38
C GLN A 288 -21.50 5.16 3.84
N GLY A 289 -21.91 4.75 5.04
CA GLY A 289 -21.61 3.41 5.56
C GLY A 289 -22.16 2.28 4.68
N ALA A 290 -23.37 2.47 4.12
CA ALA A 290 -23.94 1.54 3.16
C ALA A 290 -23.09 1.43 1.88
N ASN A 291 -22.71 2.58 1.30
CA ASN A 291 -21.91 2.63 0.07
C ASN A 291 -20.51 2.07 0.26
N GLU A 292 -19.87 2.31 1.41
CA GLU A 292 -18.56 1.74 1.76
C GLU A 292 -18.63 0.21 1.83
N ALA A 293 -19.64 -0.34 2.53
CA ALA A 293 -19.84 -1.79 2.63
C ALA A 293 -20.12 -2.45 1.27
N LEU A 294 -21.05 -1.89 0.50
CA LEU A 294 -21.39 -2.40 -0.84
C LEU A 294 -20.20 -2.31 -1.80
N THR A 295 -19.32 -1.31 -1.66
CA THR A 295 -18.16 -1.09 -2.54
C THR A 295 -16.99 -1.99 -2.18
N THR A 296 -16.83 -2.27 -0.89
CA THR A 296 -15.86 -3.25 -0.42
C THR A 296 -16.29 -4.67 -0.79
N GLY A 297 -17.58 -4.99 -0.66
CA GLY A 297 -18.11 -6.31 -0.96
C GLY A 297 -18.61 -6.53 -2.39
N ALA A 298 -18.31 -5.63 -3.34
CA ALA A 298 -18.66 -5.82 -4.75
C ALA A 298 -17.87 -6.98 -5.37
N ALA A 299 -18.29 -7.48 -6.55
CA ALA A 299 -17.51 -8.48 -7.27
C ALA A 299 -16.13 -7.94 -7.63
N GLN A 300 -15.14 -8.83 -7.63
CA GLN A 300 -13.74 -8.46 -7.82
C GLN A 300 -13.16 -9.13 -9.06
N GLY A 301 -12.68 -8.32 -9.99
CA GLY A 301 -11.81 -8.78 -11.07
C GLY A 301 -10.36 -8.77 -10.63
N ASN A 302 -9.63 -9.83 -10.93
CA ASN A 302 -8.18 -9.89 -10.79
C ASN A 302 -7.55 -10.35 -12.11
N LEU A 303 -6.69 -9.50 -12.67
CA LEU A 303 -5.93 -9.71 -13.89
C LEU A 303 -4.44 -9.74 -13.55
N THR A 304 -3.85 -10.93 -13.55
CA THR A 304 -2.39 -11.04 -13.42
C THR A 304 -1.77 -11.15 -14.80
N MET A 305 -0.70 -10.40 -15.03
CA MET A 305 0.05 -10.44 -16.28
C MET A 305 1.55 -10.44 -16.03
N THR A 306 2.30 -11.08 -16.93
CA THR A 306 3.76 -11.03 -16.92
C THR A 306 4.22 -10.23 -18.15
N PRO A 307 4.38 -8.90 -18.02
CA PRO A 307 4.83 -8.06 -19.12
C PRO A 307 6.27 -8.37 -19.51
N ILE A 308 6.58 -8.13 -20.78
CA ILE A 308 7.94 -8.06 -21.28
C ILE A 308 8.22 -6.60 -21.56
N ASP A 309 9.22 -6.05 -20.88
CA ASP A 309 9.69 -4.71 -21.19
C ASP A 309 10.23 -4.66 -22.62
N THR A 310 9.74 -3.70 -23.38
CA THR A 310 10.19 -3.42 -24.74
C THR A 310 10.78 -2.03 -24.80
N PRO A 311 11.55 -1.66 -25.85
CA PRO A 311 12.03 -0.30 -25.99
C PRO A 311 10.92 0.77 -25.98
N ARG A 312 9.66 0.39 -26.24
CA ARG A 312 8.50 1.28 -26.31
C ARG A 312 7.63 1.29 -25.05
N LEU A 313 7.77 0.30 -24.16
CA LEU A 313 6.92 0.16 -22.98
C LEU A 313 7.68 -0.56 -21.87
N GLN A 314 7.97 0.15 -20.78
CA GLN A 314 8.79 -0.31 -19.68
C GLN A 314 8.25 0.11 -18.32
N PHE A 315 8.32 -0.80 -17.36
CA PHE A 315 7.95 -0.48 -15.99
C PHE A 315 8.94 0.50 -15.35
N GLY A 316 8.42 1.51 -14.65
CA GLY A 316 9.20 2.54 -13.98
C GLY A 316 9.63 3.70 -14.89
N ARG A 317 9.47 3.57 -16.22
CA ARG A 317 9.70 4.66 -17.19
C ARG A 317 8.39 5.11 -17.85
N ASP A 318 7.65 4.16 -18.42
CA ASP A 318 6.47 4.44 -19.23
C ASP A 318 5.15 4.20 -18.48
N TYR A 319 5.17 3.34 -17.45
CA TYR A 319 4.07 3.10 -16.54
C TYR A 319 4.60 2.68 -15.17
N THR A 320 3.86 2.93 -14.11
CA THR A 320 4.20 2.56 -12.74
C THR A 320 3.00 1.99 -11.98
N VAL A 321 3.19 1.62 -10.72
CA VAL A 321 2.09 1.23 -9.82
C VAL A 321 1.14 2.41 -9.63
N GLY A 322 -0.16 2.14 -9.75
CA GLY A 322 -1.22 3.15 -9.73
C GLY A 322 -1.77 3.51 -11.10
N ASP A 323 -0.97 3.44 -12.16
CA ASP A 323 -1.45 3.80 -13.50
C ASP A 323 -2.50 2.80 -14.01
N GLN A 324 -3.44 3.29 -14.80
CA GLN A 324 -4.40 2.46 -15.50
C GLN A 324 -3.80 1.99 -16.82
N VAL A 325 -3.74 0.67 -17.04
CA VAL A 325 -3.17 0.07 -18.24
C VAL A 325 -4.15 -0.93 -18.83
N SER A 326 -3.94 -1.34 -20.09
CA SER A 326 -4.83 -2.30 -20.77
C SER A 326 -4.12 -3.60 -21.08
N CYS A 327 -4.77 -4.73 -20.83
CA CYS A 327 -4.28 -6.05 -21.22
C CYS A 327 -5.34 -6.81 -22.02
N GLN A 328 -4.91 -7.47 -23.10
CA GLN A 328 -5.79 -8.24 -23.96
C GLN A 328 -6.11 -9.59 -23.33
N VAL A 329 -7.39 -9.80 -23.01
CA VAL A 329 -7.92 -11.04 -22.42
C VAL A 329 -9.03 -11.54 -23.33
N ARG A 330 -8.90 -12.79 -23.82
CA ARG A 330 -9.91 -13.44 -24.70
C ARG A 330 -10.30 -12.65 -25.97
N GLY A 331 -9.42 -11.77 -26.45
CA GLY A 331 -9.63 -10.99 -27.67
C GLY A 331 -9.94 -9.51 -27.41
N ASP A 332 -10.48 -9.18 -26.23
CA ASP A 332 -10.84 -7.82 -25.83
C ASP A 332 -9.79 -7.20 -24.92
N PHE A 333 -9.65 -5.88 -24.96
CA PHE A 333 -8.80 -5.16 -24.02
C PHE A 333 -9.59 -4.82 -22.76
N ILE A 334 -9.06 -5.23 -21.62
CA ILE A 334 -9.56 -4.87 -20.30
C ILE A 334 -8.57 -3.88 -19.69
N SER A 335 -9.09 -2.75 -19.23
CA SER A 335 -8.29 -1.69 -18.61
C SER A 335 -8.55 -1.64 -17.11
N ASP A 336 -7.48 -1.65 -16.31
CA ASP A 336 -7.58 -1.57 -14.85
C ASP A 336 -6.23 -1.07 -14.28
N VAL A 337 -6.23 -0.74 -12.99
CA VAL A 337 -5.11 -0.13 -12.26
C VAL A 337 -4.04 -1.17 -11.93
N VAL A 338 -2.78 -0.84 -12.18
CA VAL A 338 -1.62 -1.62 -11.74
C VAL A 338 -1.49 -1.53 -10.22
N ARG A 339 -1.84 -2.59 -9.49
CA ARG A 339 -1.85 -2.60 -8.02
C ARG A 339 -0.52 -2.98 -7.42
N GLU A 340 0.15 -3.93 -8.03
CA GLU A 340 1.41 -4.48 -7.54
C GLU A 340 2.25 -4.91 -8.73
N VAL A 341 3.57 -4.74 -8.64
CA VAL A 341 4.50 -5.35 -9.59
C VAL A 341 5.59 -6.05 -8.80
N ASN A 342 5.73 -7.36 -8.98
CA ASN A 342 6.86 -8.11 -8.48
C ASN A 342 7.97 -8.08 -9.53
N ILE A 343 9.15 -7.56 -9.17
CA ILE A 343 10.30 -7.42 -10.06
C ILE A 343 11.47 -8.14 -9.45
N THR A 344 12.01 -9.13 -10.15
CA THR A 344 13.22 -9.83 -9.75
C THR A 344 14.35 -9.45 -10.69
N PHE A 345 15.43 -8.91 -10.14
CA PHE A 345 16.70 -8.64 -10.80
C PHE A 345 17.68 -9.77 -10.46
N ASP A 346 18.41 -10.25 -11.47
CA ASP A 346 19.54 -11.16 -11.30
C ASP A 346 20.88 -10.40 -11.18
N ALA A 347 21.95 -11.13 -10.87
CA ALA A 347 23.30 -10.59 -10.74
C ALA A 347 23.88 -10.05 -12.07
N GLN A 348 23.31 -10.46 -13.21
CA GLN A 348 23.76 -10.09 -14.55
C GLN A 348 22.98 -8.89 -15.13
N GLY A 349 22.06 -8.31 -14.34
CA GLY A 349 21.23 -7.16 -14.76
C GLY A 349 19.99 -7.55 -15.58
N GLY A 350 19.73 -8.84 -15.77
CA GLY A 350 18.44 -9.33 -16.24
C GLY A 350 17.36 -9.07 -15.19
N TYR A 351 16.13 -8.82 -15.64
CA TYR A 351 14.99 -8.76 -14.73
C TYR A 351 13.73 -9.31 -15.36
N VAL A 352 12.84 -9.80 -14.48
CA VAL A 352 11.49 -10.23 -14.82
C VAL A 352 10.52 -9.41 -14.00
N ALA A 353 9.56 -8.77 -14.67
CA ALA A 353 8.47 -8.04 -14.03
C ALA A 353 7.17 -8.83 -14.18
N LYS A 354 6.48 -9.07 -13.06
CA LYS A 354 5.15 -9.69 -13.01
C LYS A 354 4.19 -8.70 -12.36
N ALA A 355 3.25 -8.19 -13.15
CA ALA A 355 2.29 -7.17 -12.71
C ALA A 355 0.94 -7.80 -12.33
N VAL A 356 0.38 -7.32 -11.23
CA VAL A 356 -0.99 -7.61 -10.80
C VAL A 356 -1.83 -6.36 -11.04
N ILE A 357 -2.86 -6.51 -11.86
CA ILE A 357 -3.85 -5.51 -12.19
C ILE A 357 -5.19 -6.00 -11.62
N GLY A 358 -5.98 -5.13 -10.98
CA GLY A 358 -7.26 -5.59 -10.42
C GLY A 358 -7.87 -4.67 -9.40
N SER A 359 -8.99 -5.11 -8.83
CA SER A 359 -9.66 -4.44 -7.70
C SER A 359 -8.76 -4.34 -6.46
N SER A 360 -9.01 -3.33 -5.60
CA SER A 360 -8.16 -2.97 -4.42
C SER A 360 -7.84 -4.12 -3.47
N ASP A 361 -8.69 -5.15 -3.43
CA ASP A 361 -8.63 -6.24 -2.45
C ASP A 361 -7.84 -7.45 -2.98
N SER A 362 -7.44 -7.43 -4.25
CA SER A 362 -6.59 -8.47 -4.85
C SER A 362 -5.19 -8.56 -4.21
N THR A 363 -4.76 -7.48 -3.55
CA THR A 363 -3.49 -7.38 -2.82
C THR A 363 -3.34 -8.41 -1.69
N ASN A 364 -4.44 -9.02 -1.22
CA ASN A 364 -4.41 -9.96 -0.08
C ASN A 364 -4.20 -11.44 -0.46
N ASN A 365 -4.26 -11.83 -1.74
CA ASN A 365 -4.45 -13.25 -2.08
C ASN A 365 -3.30 -13.97 -2.82
N GLN A 366 -2.17 -13.33 -3.13
CA GLN A 366 -1.09 -14.02 -3.83
C GLN A 366 0.32 -13.92 -3.25
N ASP A 367 0.50 -13.38 -2.04
CA ASP A 367 1.86 -13.11 -1.58
C ASP A 367 2.35 -14.10 -0.51
N VAL A 368 3.24 -15.00 -0.91
CA VAL A 368 3.96 -15.93 -0.02
C VAL A 368 4.81 -15.12 0.97
N LEU A 369 5.33 -13.96 0.56
CA LEU A 369 6.14 -13.07 1.40
C LEU A 369 5.27 -12.33 2.42
N ALA A 370 4.13 -11.73 2.03
CA ALA A 370 3.19 -11.15 3.01
C ALA A 370 2.65 -12.20 4.00
N ARG A 371 2.40 -13.44 3.54
CA ARG A 371 2.02 -14.56 4.43
C ARG A 371 3.15 -14.95 5.39
N GLN A 372 4.41 -14.95 4.93
CA GLN A 372 5.57 -15.19 5.80
C GLN A 372 5.73 -14.07 6.85
N PHE A 373 5.62 -12.79 6.47
CA PHE A 373 5.68 -11.69 7.43
C PHE A 373 4.50 -11.67 8.42
N GLN A 374 3.27 -11.99 7.96
CA GLN A 374 2.12 -12.11 8.87
C GLN A 374 2.22 -13.34 9.79
N TYR A 375 2.81 -14.43 9.32
CA TYR A 375 3.06 -15.63 10.11
C TYR A 375 4.16 -15.39 11.18
N ILE A 376 5.24 -14.71 10.82
CA ILE A 376 6.35 -14.35 11.71
C ILE A 376 5.93 -13.29 12.72
N ALA A 377 5.17 -12.26 12.34
CA ALA A 377 4.61 -11.28 13.27
C ALA A 377 3.65 -11.92 14.30
N ARG A 378 2.92 -12.97 13.92
CA ARG A 378 2.11 -13.78 14.85
C ARG A 378 2.95 -14.65 15.78
N ILE A 379 4.08 -15.18 15.31
CA ILE A 379 5.03 -15.96 16.12
C ILE A 379 5.73 -15.07 17.16
N PHE A 380 6.20 -13.87 16.79
CA PHE A 380 6.81 -12.94 17.75
C PHE A 380 5.82 -12.46 18.81
N ASN A 381 4.58 -12.17 18.46
CA ASN A 381 3.55 -11.81 19.45
C ASN A 381 3.20 -12.98 20.39
N ARG A 382 3.29 -14.23 19.93
CA ARG A 382 3.12 -15.43 20.76
C ARG A 382 4.34 -15.71 21.65
N LEU A 383 5.56 -15.57 21.13
CA LEU A 383 6.80 -15.72 21.90
C LEU A 383 6.93 -14.64 22.97
N ARG A 384 6.61 -13.38 22.65
CA ARG A 384 6.65 -12.28 23.62
C ARG A 384 5.62 -12.46 24.75
N ARG A 385 4.45 -13.06 24.46
CA ARG A 385 3.46 -13.45 25.48
C ARG A 385 3.91 -14.65 26.33
N LEU A 386 4.71 -15.56 25.76
CA LEU A 386 5.27 -16.71 26.48
C LEU A 386 6.46 -16.30 27.38
N GLU A 387 7.32 -15.39 26.92
CA GLU A 387 8.45 -14.85 27.70
C GLU A 387 7.99 -13.92 28.84
N THR A 388 6.84 -13.26 28.71
CA THR A 388 6.25 -12.48 29.82
C THR A 388 5.58 -13.34 30.90
N ARG A 389 5.45 -14.66 30.69
CA ARG A 389 4.94 -15.58 31.71
C ARG A 389 6.14 -16.13 32.49
N LYS A 390 6.62 -15.36 33.49
CA LYS A 390 7.54 -15.91 34.50
C LYS A 390 6.92 -17.19 35.09
N PRO A 391 7.67 -18.29 35.23
CA PRO A 391 7.20 -19.43 36.01
C PRO A 391 7.04 -18.96 37.45
N SER A 392 5.84 -19.16 37.99
CA SER A 392 5.54 -19.12 39.43
C SER A 392 6.22 -20.26 40.15
#